data_AF-A0AAX4HIY8-F1
#
_entry.id   AF-A0AAX4HIY8-F1
#
_cell.length_a   1.000
_cell.length_b   1.000
_cell.length_c   1.000
_cell.angle_alpha   90.00
_cell.angle_beta   90.00
_cell.angle_gamma   90.00
#
_symmetry.space_group_name_H-M   'P 1'
#
loop_
_entity.id
_entity.type
_entity.pdbx_description
1 polymer ?
#
loop_
_entity_poly.entity_id
_entity_poly.type
_entity_poly.pdbx_seq_one_letter_code
_entity_poly.pdbx_strand_id
1 'polypeptide(L)'
;MKKFIALFALSLSVSALANTIDFTFKKDSPISVELQQRLLKVLKERCPEMVQPYGLREVTTAVRIDRVDQGIIDRYYTTTFSARWYFDGYHPSTSYIEVESVEYSFQNGDNLAVLKIDGDRCN
;
A
#
# COMPACT_ATOMS: atom_id res chain seq x y z
N MET A 1 14.97 -41.13 32.72
CA MET A 1 14.53 -39.73 32.55
C MET A 1 15.48 -39.03 31.58
N LYS A 2 15.17 -39.02 30.28
CA LYS A 2 16.03 -38.41 29.25
C LYS A 2 15.41 -37.08 28.82
N LYS A 3 16.20 -36.03 28.99
CA LYS A 3 15.92 -34.65 28.61
C LYS A 3 15.84 -34.56 27.08
N PHE A 4 14.66 -34.27 26.54
CA PHE A 4 14.47 -33.77 25.18
C PHE A 4 13.58 -32.55 25.28
N ILE A 5 14.18 -31.44 25.71
CA ILE A 5 13.58 -30.11 25.66
C ILE A 5 14.56 -29.25 24.88
N ALA A 6 14.00 -28.43 23.98
CA ALA A 6 14.66 -27.39 23.20
C ALA A 6 15.30 -27.82 21.85
N LEU A 7 14.47 -28.26 20.91
CA LEU A 7 14.79 -28.13 19.48
C LEU A 7 13.53 -27.73 18.68
N PHE A 8 12.81 -26.71 19.16
CA PHE A 8 11.63 -26.15 18.46
C PHE A 8 11.53 -24.63 18.55
N ALA A 9 12.63 -23.95 18.89
CA ALA A 9 12.66 -22.49 19.08
C ALA A 9 13.63 -21.79 18.11
N LEU A 10 13.97 -22.42 16.98
CA LEU A 10 14.85 -21.84 15.96
C LEU A 10 14.23 -21.81 14.55
N SER A 11 12.91 -21.95 14.43
CA SER A 11 12.19 -21.44 13.25
C SER A 11 11.79 -19.99 13.52
N LEU A 12 12.79 -19.15 13.77
CA LEU A 12 12.61 -17.70 13.73
C LEU A 12 12.25 -17.34 12.29
N SER A 13 10.99 -16.96 12.16
CA SER A 13 10.30 -16.51 10.96
C SER A 13 11.19 -15.60 10.13
N VAL A 14 11.68 -16.10 9.00
CA VAL A 14 12.03 -15.23 7.88
C VAL A 14 10.70 -14.77 7.29
N SER A 15 10.03 -13.88 7.99
CA SER A 15 8.86 -13.20 7.46
C SER A 15 9.35 -12.42 6.26
N ALA A 16 8.85 -12.82 5.08
CA ALA A 16 9.03 -12.13 3.82
C ALA A 16 9.09 -10.61 4.03
N LEU A 17 10.09 -9.95 3.46
CA LEU A 17 10.09 -8.50 3.24
C LEU A 17 8.82 -8.21 2.42
N ALA A 18 7.74 -7.91 3.13
CA ALA A 18 6.41 -7.67 2.59
C ALA A 18 6.34 -6.23 2.07
N ASN A 19 5.29 -5.89 1.33
CA ASN A 19 5.00 -4.50 0.93
C ASN A 19 4.81 -3.65 2.19
N THR A 20 5.94 -3.15 2.71
CA THR A 20 6.05 -2.15 3.76
C THR A 20 5.91 -0.78 3.13
N ILE A 21 5.60 0.20 3.96
CA ILE A 21 5.49 1.59 3.53
C ILE A 21 6.78 2.04 2.83
N ASP A 22 7.93 1.83 3.47
CA ASP A 22 9.23 2.30 2.99
C ASP A 22 9.66 1.67 1.65
N PHE A 23 9.14 0.49 1.32
CA PHE A 23 9.42 -0.17 0.04
C PHE A 23 8.40 0.21 -1.03
N THR A 24 7.16 0.48 -0.63
CA THR A 24 6.04 0.72 -1.54
C THR A 24 5.96 2.18 -1.95
N PHE A 25 6.11 3.11 -1.02
CA PHE A 25 6.00 4.54 -1.28
C PHE A 25 7.36 5.17 -1.47
N LYS A 26 7.41 6.24 -2.24
CA LYS A 26 8.62 7.05 -2.33
C LYS A 26 8.88 7.73 -1.00
N LYS A 27 10.15 7.95 -0.66
CA LYS A 27 10.54 8.65 0.57
C LYS A 27 9.96 10.06 0.66
N ASP A 28 9.76 10.71 -0.48
CA ASP A 28 9.19 12.04 -0.66
C ASP A 28 7.72 12.00 -1.11
N SER A 29 7.02 10.87 -0.93
CA SER A 29 5.60 10.76 -1.24
C SER A 29 4.80 11.81 -0.46
N PRO A 30 3.93 12.58 -1.12
CA PRO A 30 3.14 13.62 -0.45
C PRO A 30 1.97 13.05 0.36
N ILE A 31 1.74 11.73 0.31
CA ILE A 31 0.69 11.02 1.03
C ILE A 31 1.10 10.85 2.48
N SER A 32 0.22 11.16 3.45
CA SER A 32 0.50 10.91 4.86
C SER A 32 0.73 9.42 5.16
N VAL A 33 1.52 9.12 6.19
CA VAL A 33 1.83 7.74 6.61
C VAL A 33 0.56 6.94 6.91
N GLU A 34 -0.45 7.57 7.49
CA GLU A 34 -1.72 6.94 7.83
C GLU A 34 -2.52 6.57 6.58
N LEU A 35 -2.54 7.44 5.57
CA LEU A 35 -3.19 7.14 4.29
C LEU A 35 -2.39 6.08 3.52
N GLN A 36 -1.06 6.10 3.58
CA GLN A 36 -0.20 5.05 3.02
C GLN A 36 -0.51 3.67 3.62
N GLN A 37 -0.66 3.58 4.94
CA GLN A 37 -1.06 2.35 5.63
C GLN A 37 -2.42 1.85 5.14
N ARG A 38 -3.39 2.77 5.01
CA ARG A 38 -4.74 2.43 4.55
C ARG A 38 -4.74 1.98 3.10
N LEU A 39 -4.02 2.66 2.22
CA LEU A 39 -3.85 2.28 0.81
C LEU A 39 -3.26 0.88 0.70
N LEU A 40 -2.18 0.59 1.43
CA LEU A 40 -1.58 -0.75 1.43
C LEU A 40 -2.55 -1.82 1.90
N LYS A 41 -3.34 -1.55 2.93
CA LYS A 41 -4.35 -2.48 3.42
C LYS A 41 -5.40 -2.77 2.34
N VAL A 42 -5.99 -1.72 1.75
CA VAL A 42 -7.04 -1.88 0.74
C VAL A 42 -6.50 -2.55 -0.53
N LEU A 43 -5.29 -2.21 -0.96
CA LEU A 43 -4.65 -2.85 -2.12
C LEU A 43 -4.36 -4.34 -1.88
N LYS A 44 -3.93 -4.72 -0.67
CA LYS A 44 -3.77 -6.14 -0.29
C LYS A 44 -5.10 -6.89 -0.31
N GLU A 45 -6.19 -6.23 0.08
CA GLU A 45 -7.53 -6.83 0.12
C GLU A 45 -8.16 -6.95 -1.27
N ARG A 46 -8.05 -5.91 -2.11
CA ARG A 46 -8.73 -5.82 -3.42
C ARG A 46 -7.89 -6.26 -4.62
N CYS A 47 -6.57 -6.27 -4.49
CA CYS A 47 -5.64 -6.67 -5.55
C CYS A 47 -4.63 -7.73 -5.05
N PRO A 48 -5.05 -8.79 -4.34
CA PRO A 48 -4.14 -9.71 -3.64
C PRO A 48 -3.12 -10.39 -4.57
N GLU A 49 -3.48 -10.67 -5.82
CA GLU A 49 -2.59 -11.28 -6.82
C GLU A 49 -1.45 -10.34 -7.28
N MET A 50 -1.72 -9.03 -7.27
CA MET A 50 -0.77 -8.00 -7.70
C MET A 50 0.13 -7.54 -6.53
N VAL A 51 -0.33 -7.70 -5.30
CA VAL A 51 0.37 -7.28 -4.08
C VAL A 51 1.16 -8.46 -3.50
N GLN A 52 1.94 -9.13 -4.34
CA GLN A 52 2.99 -10.05 -3.89
C GLN A 52 4.01 -9.29 -3.03
N PRO A 53 4.71 -9.93 -2.07
CA PRO A 53 5.45 -9.25 -1.01
C PRO A 53 6.48 -8.18 -1.45
N TYR A 54 6.93 -8.17 -2.71
CA TYR A 54 7.91 -7.21 -3.24
C TYR A 54 7.45 -6.52 -4.52
N GLY A 55 6.17 -6.66 -4.86
CA GLY A 55 5.66 -6.31 -6.18
C GLY A 55 5.25 -4.86 -6.33
N LEU A 56 4.84 -4.20 -5.24
CA LEU A 56 4.13 -2.92 -5.32
C LEU A 56 5.08 -1.74 -5.07
N ARG A 57 5.13 -0.79 -6.01
CA ARG A 57 5.93 0.43 -5.91
C ARG A 57 5.19 1.63 -6.48
N GLU A 58 5.24 2.73 -5.76
CA GLU A 58 4.74 4.03 -6.20
C GLU A 58 5.58 4.54 -7.36
N VAL A 59 4.90 4.83 -8.47
CA VAL A 59 5.49 5.39 -9.69
C VAL A 59 5.31 6.91 -9.69
N THR A 60 4.08 7.37 -9.43
CA THR A 60 3.71 8.78 -9.41
C THR A 60 2.58 9.03 -8.42
N THR A 61 2.61 10.18 -7.77
CA THR A 61 1.49 10.71 -7.01
C THR A 61 1.25 12.15 -7.43
N ALA A 62 0.03 12.45 -7.86
CA ALA A 62 -0.44 13.81 -8.09
C ALA A 62 -1.36 14.22 -6.93
N VAL A 63 -1.18 15.45 -6.43
CA VAL A 63 -2.02 16.03 -5.38
C VAL A 63 -2.82 17.17 -5.96
N ARG A 64 -4.14 17.16 -5.72
CA ARG A 64 -5.04 18.27 -6.00
C ARG A 64 -5.64 18.75 -4.68
N ILE A 65 -5.40 20.01 -4.35
CA ILE A 65 -6.00 20.66 -3.17
C ILE A 65 -7.27 21.35 -3.64
N ASP A 66 -8.43 20.90 -3.14
CA ASP A 66 -9.73 21.34 -3.66
C ASP A 66 -10.28 22.55 -2.89
N ARG A 67 -10.18 22.55 -1.56
CA ARG A 67 -10.71 23.63 -0.73
C ARG A 67 -9.88 23.84 0.52
N VAL A 68 -9.64 25.12 0.83
CA VAL A 68 -9.18 25.58 2.14
C VAL A 68 -10.33 26.39 2.72
N ASP A 69 -11.23 25.75 3.46
CA ASP A 69 -12.36 26.44 4.10
C ASP A 69 -12.23 26.33 5.61
N GLN A 70 -12.22 27.46 6.30
CA GLN A 70 -12.14 27.52 7.77
C GLN A 70 -10.97 26.72 8.38
N GLY A 71 -9.86 26.55 7.64
CA GLY A 71 -8.68 25.80 8.07
C GLY A 71 -8.73 24.30 7.80
N ILE A 72 -9.79 23.80 7.17
CA ILE A 72 -9.89 22.42 6.67
C ILE A 72 -9.24 22.38 5.28
N ILE A 73 -8.31 21.45 5.07
CA ILE A 73 -7.64 21.23 3.79
C ILE A 73 -8.04 19.87 3.25
N ASP A 74 -8.65 19.88 2.07
CA ASP A 74 -9.04 18.66 1.36
C ASP A 74 -7.99 18.33 0.31
N ARG A 75 -7.28 17.21 0.50
CA ARG A 75 -6.25 16.73 -0.45
C ARG A 75 -6.75 15.50 -1.17
N TYR A 76 -6.84 15.59 -2.49
CA TYR A 76 -7.13 14.46 -3.37
C TYR A 76 -5.84 13.98 -4.02
N TYR A 77 -5.63 12.67 -3.99
CA TYR A 77 -4.46 12.02 -4.54
C TYR A 77 -4.85 11.10 -5.67
N THR A 78 -4.11 11.17 -6.78
CA THR A 78 -4.10 10.11 -7.80
C THR A 78 -2.72 9.48 -7.76
N THR A 79 -2.67 8.23 -7.32
CA THR A 79 -1.43 7.48 -7.10
C THR A 79 -1.35 6.33 -8.08
N THR A 80 -0.31 6.28 -8.89
CA THR A 80 -0.02 5.15 -9.77
C THR A 80 1.02 4.26 -9.12
N PHE A 81 0.70 2.98 -8.95
CA PHE A 81 1.63 1.95 -8.52
C PHE A 81 1.99 1.04 -9.68
N SER A 82 3.25 0.61 -9.75
CA SER A 82 3.65 -0.57 -10.51
C SER A 82 3.55 -1.79 -9.62
N ALA A 83 2.93 -2.86 -10.12
CA ALA A 83 2.81 -4.14 -9.46
C ALA A 83 3.49 -5.24 -10.30
N ARG A 84 4.48 -5.93 -9.74
CA ARG A 84 5.07 -7.12 -10.34
C ARG A 84 4.32 -8.37 -9.88
N TRP A 85 3.91 -9.19 -10.84
CA TRP A 85 3.18 -10.44 -10.62
C TRP A 85 3.67 -11.53 -11.58
N TYR A 86 3.32 -12.78 -11.32
CA TYR A 86 3.75 -13.93 -12.13
C TYR A 86 2.53 -14.68 -12.64
N PHE A 87 2.37 -14.79 -13.96
CA PHE A 87 1.21 -15.47 -14.57
C PHE A 87 1.24 -16.99 -14.35
N ASP A 88 2.43 -17.58 -14.39
CA ASP A 88 2.66 -19.02 -14.34
C ASP A 88 3.69 -19.41 -13.26
N GLY A 89 3.99 -18.49 -12.34
CA GLY A 89 5.00 -18.66 -11.30
C GLY A 89 6.45 -18.44 -11.76
N TYR A 90 6.71 -18.28 -13.06
CA TYR A 90 8.07 -18.17 -13.61
C TYR A 90 8.34 -16.89 -14.38
N HIS A 91 7.35 -16.37 -15.11
CA HIS A 91 7.54 -15.18 -15.94
C HIS A 91 7.00 -13.92 -15.24
N PRO A 92 7.88 -13.00 -14.79
CA PRO A 92 7.44 -11.77 -14.17
C PRO A 92 6.79 -10.85 -15.20
N SER A 93 5.59 -10.40 -14.89
CA SER A 93 4.86 -9.35 -15.61
C SER A 93 4.72 -8.12 -14.72
N THR A 94 4.52 -6.95 -15.33
CA THR A 94 4.28 -5.70 -14.62
C THR A 94 2.97 -5.10 -15.08
N SER A 95 2.12 -4.75 -14.12
CA SER A 95 0.88 -4.00 -14.33
C SER A 95 0.93 -2.70 -13.56
N TYR A 96 0.06 -1.77 -13.93
CA TYR A 96 -0.11 -0.51 -13.22
C TYR A 96 -1.47 -0.49 -12.55
N ILE A 97 -1.51 0.05 -11.35
CA ILE A 97 -2.72 0.26 -10.56
C ILE A 97 -2.82 1.74 -10.28
N GLU A 98 -3.91 2.36 -10.69
CA GLU A 98 -4.22 3.73 -10.33
C GLU A 98 -5.18 3.74 -9.14
N VAL A 99 -4.86 4.55 -8.14
CA VAL A 99 -5.66 4.68 -6.93
C VAL A 99 -5.99 6.14 -6.70
N GLU A 100 -7.29 6.42 -6.61
CA GLU A 100 -7.79 7.72 -6.16
C GLU A 100 -8.06 7.64 -4.66
N SER A 101 -7.53 8.60 -3.91
CA SER A 101 -7.73 8.67 -2.47
C SER A 101 -7.86 10.12 -2.00
N VAL A 102 -8.31 10.29 -0.76
CA VAL A 102 -8.54 11.59 -0.16
C VAL A 102 -8.14 11.61 1.31
N GLU A 103 -7.63 12.75 1.74
CA GLU A 103 -7.34 13.11 3.11
C GLU A 103 -8.02 14.44 3.44
N TYR A 104 -8.89 14.41 4.45
CA TYR A 104 -9.59 15.57 4.97
C TYR A 104 -9.06 15.89 6.36
N SER A 105 -8.41 17.04 6.55
CA SER A 105 -7.92 17.46 7.86
C SER A 105 -8.93 18.33 8.59
N PHE A 106 -9.57 17.81 9.64
CA PHE A 106 -10.48 18.55 10.52
C PHE A 106 -9.81 18.90 11.86
N GLN A 107 -10.37 19.86 12.60
CA GLN A 107 -9.89 20.21 13.95
C GLN A 107 -9.90 19.04 14.95
N ASN A 108 -10.68 17.98 14.69
CA ASN A 108 -10.83 16.80 15.56
C ASN A 108 -10.23 15.51 14.96
N GLY A 109 -9.40 15.60 13.92
CA GLY A 109 -8.67 14.46 13.32
C GLY A 109 -8.77 14.40 11.79
N ASP A 110 -8.03 13.47 11.21
CA ASP A 110 -8.00 13.23 9.76
C ASP A 110 -9.02 12.16 9.34
N ASN A 111 -9.77 12.43 8.27
CA ASN A 111 -10.60 11.42 7.61
C ASN A 111 -9.94 11.00 6.29
N LEU A 112 -9.70 9.70 6.15
CA LEU A 112 -8.91 9.11 5.07
C LEU A 112 -9.79 8.15 4.28
N ALA A 113 -9.79 8.22 2.95
CA ALA A 113 -10.56 7.28 2.14
C ALA A 113 -9.86 6.90 0.83
N VAL A 114 -10.06 5.64 0.42
CA VAL A 114 -9.75 5.18 -0.93
C VAL A 114 -11.06 5.25 -1.72
N LEU A 115 -11.06 6.04 -2.78
CA LEU A 115 -12.26 6.36 -3.55
C LEU A 115 -12.42 5.39 -4.73
N LYS A 116 -11.33 5.14 -5.44
CA LYS A 116 -11.30 4.29 -6.63
C LYS A 116 -9.99 3.53 -6.69
N ILE A 117 -10.05 2.30 -7.19
CA ILE A 117 -8.90 1.52 -7.61
C ILE A 117 -9.19 1.06 -9.03
N ASP A 118 -8.28 1.33 -9.94
CA ASP A 118 -8.36 0.95 -11.34
C ASP A 118 -7.11 0.13 -11.70
N GLY A 119 -7.33 -1.10 -12.12
CA GLY A 119 -6.26 -2.05 -12.45
C GLY A 119 -6.84 -3.39 -12.86
N ASP A 120 -6.28 -3.99 -13.91
CA ASP A 120 -6.82 -5.17 -14.60
C ASP A 120 -7.11 -6.40 -13.71
N ARG A 121 -6.58 -6.43 -12.47
CA ARG A 121 -6.76 -7.52 -11.50
C ARG A 121 -7.09 -7.03 -10.09
N CYS A 122 -7.75 -5.88 -10.01
CA CYS A 122 -8.28 -5.31 -8.77
C CYS A 122 -9.81 -5.39 -8.79
N ASN A 123 -10.39 -6.37 -8.09
CA ASN A 123 -11.86 -6.55 -7.98
C ASN A 123 -12.29 -6.45 -6.52
#